data_AF-A0A519M6R6-F1
#
_entry.id   AF-A0A519M6R6-F1
#
_cell.length_a   1.000
_cell.length_b   1.000
_cell.length_c   1.000
_cell.angle_alpha   90.00
_cell.angle_beta   90.00
_cell.angle_gamma   90.00
#
_symmetry.space_group_name_H-M   'P 1'
#
loop_
_entity.id
_entity.type
_entity.pdbx_description
1 polymer ?
#
loop_
_entity_poly.entity_id
_entity_poly.type
_entity_poly.pdbx_seq_one_letter_code
_entity_poly.pdbx_strand_id
1 'polypeptide(L)'
;MQQIIRQLAAEIRVSEQQVRTAVELLDGGATVPFIARYRKEVTGGLDDIQLREIEARLSYLRELEDRRAAVLKSIDEQGKLTDALRAAIAAAPTKQELEDIYLPFKQKRRTKGQIAREFGIEPLADKLFADPTLDPATEAAAFTKPPEVLDDGKPGADFSTVPAVLDGVRDILSERWAEDAVLVQGLREWLWAEGLLRSKKVDGKNENDPEVSKFRDYFEYDEPIGRVPSHRALAVFRGRGLEILEAKLVLPVEPEPGKPSLAEGKIALHLGWSHAGRPADDLIRKSVAWTWRVKLSLSTERDLFARLRDDAEKVAIKVFADNLRDLLLAAPAGPRVVMGLDPGIRTGVKVAVVDDTGKLVETATVYPHEPKRDWDGSLFTLAKLAEKHGVNLIAIGNGTASRETDKLAADLIKMAAKAERAIEKVVVSEAGASVYSASEYASQEMPDVDVSLRGAASIARRLQDPLAELVKIDPKSIGVGQYQHDVNQSELARTLSTVVEDCVNSVGVDLNTASVPLLSRVSGLSGSVAKAVVRWREANGAFKSRKQLMDVAGLGAKTFEQSAGFLRIRGGENPLDMTGVHPETYPVVEQIMEKTGKPVAEIMGRADMLKT
;
A
#
# COMPACT_ATOMS: atom_id res chain seq x y z
N MET A 1 -20.13 -8.52 -15.14
CA MET A 1 -20.74 -7.96 -13.92
C MET A 1 -21.34 -9.02 -12.98
N GLN A 2 -22.27 -9.88 -13.42
CA GLN A 2 -22.90 -10.87 -12.52
C GLN A 2 -21.91 -11.86 -11.89
N GLN A 3 -20.90 -12.32 -12.64
CA GLN A 3 -19.83 -13.16 -12.10
C GLN A 3 -19.00 -12.45 -11.03
N ILE A 4 -18.66 -11.18 -11.24
CA ILE A 4 -17.95 -10.33 -10.26
C ILE A 4 -18.75 -10.25 -8.96
N ILE A 5 -20.06 -9.97 -9.04
CA ILE A 5 -20.94 -9.89 -7.87
C ILE A 5 -20.93 -11.19 -7.08
N ARG A 6 -21.07 -12.34 -7.77
CA ARG A 6 -21.05 -13.65 -7.12
C ARG A 6 -19.71 -13.95 -6.44
N GLN A 7 -18.61 -13.60 -7.10
CA GLN A 7 -17.27 -13.81 -6.55
C GLN A 7 -17.04 -12.95 -5.31
N LEU A 8 -17.37 -11.66 -5.36
CA LEU A 8 -17.28 -10.75 -4.21
C LEU A 8 -18.13 -11.23 -3.03
N ALA A 9 -19.36 -11.69 -3.30
CA ALA A 9 -20.25 -12.24 -2.28
C ALA A 9 -19.64 -13.45 -1.56
N ALA A 10 -18.98 -14.34 -2.31
CA ALA A 10 -18.29 -15.50 -1.75
C ALA A 10 -17.02 -15.14 -0.98
N GLU A 11 -16.20 -14.22 -1.51
CA GLU A 11 -14.95 -13.76 -0.87
C GLU A 11 -15.24 -13.08 0.48
N ILE A 12 -16.23 -12.19 0.52
CA ILE A 12 -16.55 -11.32 1.66
C ILE A 12 -17.59 -11.97 2.60
N ARG A 13 -18.18 -13.09 2.18
CA ARG A 13 -19.20 -13.86 2.93
C ARG A 13 -20.46 -13.05 3.21
N VAL A 14 -20.96 -12.38 2.18
CA VAL A 14 -22.20 -11.59 2.18
C VAL A 14 -23.09 -12.03 1.02
N SER A 15 -24.35 -11.57 0.96
CA SER A 15 -25.23 -11.96 -0.14
C SER A 15 -24.93 -11.20 -1.44
N GLU A 16 -25.23 -11.82 -2.59
CA GLU A 16 -25.09 -11.17 -3.92
C GLU A 16 -25.90 -9.85 -4.00
N GLN A 17 -27.04 -9.78 -3.31
CA GLN A 17 -27.88 -8.58 -3.28
C GLN A 17 -27.18 -7.42 -2.56
N GLN A 18 -26.53 -7.69 -1.43
CA GLN A 18 -25.78 -6.66 -0.68
C GLN A 18 -24.64 -6.10 -1.52
N VAL A 19 -23.88 -6.98 -2.18
CA VAL A 19 -22.80 -6.56 -3.09
C VAL A 19 -23.35 -5.73 -4.24
N ARG A 20 -24.42 -6.18 -4.90
CA ARG A 20 -25.03 -5.44 -6.01
C ARG A 20 -25.42 -4.03 -5.59
N THR A 21 -26.12 -3.88 -4.46
CA THR A 21 -26.54 -2.57 -3.97
C THR A 21 -25.34 -1.70 -3.58
N ALA A 22 -24.31 -2.25 -2.95
CA ALA A 22 -23.08 -1.50 -2.67
C ALA A 22 -22.39 -1.01 -3.95
N VAL A 23 -22.28 -1.87 -4.98
CA VAL A 23 -21.69 -1.52 -6.28
C VAL A 23 -22.49 -0.40 -6.96
N GLU A 24 -23.83 -0.48 -6.96
CA GLU A 24 -24.69 0.56 -7.53
C GLU A 24 -24.50 1.91 -6.83
N LEU A 25 -24.36 1.91 -5.50
CA LEU A 25 -24.09 3.12 -4.73
C LEU A 25 -22.71 3.70 -5.03
N LEU A 26 -21.66 2.87 -5.09
CA LEU A 26 -20.29 3.28 -5.40
C LEU A 26 -20.18 3.84 -6.83
N ASP A 27 -20.76 3.15 -7.82
CA ASP A 27 -20.81 3.63 -9.21
C ASP A 27 -21.63 4.92 -9.34
N GLY A 28 -22.64 5.11 -8.47
CA GLY A 28 -23.40 6.35 -8.31
C GLY A 28 -22.65 7.48 -7.59
N GLY A 29 -21.38 7.28 -7.26
CA GLY A 29 -20.49 8.26 -6.63
C GLY A 29 -20.74 8.45 -5.13
N ALA A 30 -21.42 7.50 -4.47
CA ALA A 30 -21.48 7.49 -3.01
C ALA A 30 -20.14 7.03 -2.43
N THR A 31 -19.68 7.68 -1.36
CA THR A 31 -18.43 7.30 -0.70
C THR A 31 -18.66 6.14 0.26
N VAL A 32 -17.61 5.39 0.59
CA VAL A 32 -17.70 4.31 1.59
C VAL A 32 -18.18 4.82 2.96
N PRO A 33 -17.64 5.92 3.55
CA PRO A 33 -18.15 6.42 4.82
C PRO A 33 -19.64 6.79 4.77
N PHE A 34 -20.10 7.36 3.65
CA PHE A 34 -21.51 7.70 3.46
C PHE A 34 -22.39 6.45 3.41
N ILE A 35 -22.00 5.44 2.62
CA ILE A 35 -22.75 4.18 2.51
C ILE A 35 -22.82 3.48 3.86
N ALA A 36 -21.66 3.32 4.52
CA ALA A 36 -21.53 2.64 5.81
C ALA A 36 -22.39 3.30 6.89
N ARG A 37 -22.62 4.62 6.84
CA ARG A 37 -23.39 5.34 7.87
C ARG A 37 -24.86 5.51 7.52
N TYR A 38 -25.19 5.94 6.30
CA TYR A 38 -26.53 6.42 5.92
C TYR A 38 -27.26 5.51 4.93
N ARG A 39 -26.64 4.42 4.47
CA ARG A 39 -27.25 3.46 3.54
C ARG A 39 -27.21 2.04 4.11
N LYS A 40 -27.16 1.90 5.44
CA LYS A 40 -27.12 0.61 6.13
C LYS A 40 -28.31 -0.28 5.81
N GLU A 41 -29.54 0.26 5.78
CA GLU A 41 -30.70 -0.60 5.52
C GLU A 41 -30.68 -1.16 4.09
N VAL A 42 -30.34 -0.32 3.10
CA VAL A 42 -30.32 -0.74 1.69
C VAL A 42 -29.18 -1.72 1.39
N THR A 43 -28.04 -1.61 2.08
CA THR A 43 -26.93 -2.57 1.96
C THR A 43 -27.08 -3.78 2.87
N GLY A 44 -28.16 -3.90 3.65
CA GLY A 44 -28.34 -4.99 4.61
C GLY A 44 -27.28 -5.01 5.72
N GLY A 45 -26.74 -3.84 6.09
CA GLY A 45 -25.82 -3.68 7.22
C GLY A 45 -24.34 -3.91 6.93
N LEU A 46 -23.88 -3.71 5.68
CA LEU A 46 -22.45 -3.75 5.37
C LEU A 46 -21.68 -2.68 6.17
N ASP A 47 -20.58 -3.07 6.80
CA ASP A 47 -19.70 -2.17 7.53
C ASP A 47 -18.60 -1.55 6.66
N ASP A 48 -17.84 -0.61 7.21
CA ASP A 48 -16.75 0.08 6.51
C ASP A 48 -15.69 -0.90 5.98
N ILE A 49 -15.34 -1.95 6.74
CA ILE A 49 -14.31 -2.92 6.34
C ILE A 49 -14.78 -3.70 5.12
N GLN A 50 -16.01 -4.20 5.15
CA GLN A 50 -16.62 -4.93 4.04
C GLN A 50 -16.75 -4.04 2.80
N LEU A 51 -17.17 -2.78 2.95
CA LEU A 51 -17.32 -1.85 1.83
C LEU A 51 -15.96 -1.48 1.20
N ARG A 52 -14.90 -1.30 1.99
CA ARG A 52 -13.54 -1.09 1.47
C ARG A 52 -13.02 -2.31 0.73
N GLU A 53 -13.29 -3.52 1.25
CA GLU A 53 -12.94 -4.75 0.56
C GLU A 53 -13.69 -4.90 -0.76
N ILE A 54 -15.00 -4.60 -0.78
CA ILE A 54 -15.81 -4.55 -2.02
C ILE A 54 -15.19 -3.57 -3.01
N GLU A 55 -14.89 -2.33 -2.61
CA GLU A 55 -14.33 -1.29 -3.47
C GLU A 55 -13.00 -1.74 -4.11
N ALA A 56 -12.08 -2.26 -3.30
CA ALA A 56 -10.77 -2.72 -3.77
C ALA A 56 -10.86 -3.94 -4.69
N ARG A 57 -11.65 -4.95 -4.30
CA ARG A 57 -11.81 -6.19 -5.09
C ARG A 57 -12.62 -5.96 -6.36
N LEU A 58 -13.64 -5.10 -6.33
CA LEU A 58 -14.40 -4.70 -7.51
C LEU A 58 -13.49 -4.10 -8.57
N SER A 59 -12.60 -3.19 -8.17
CA SER A 59 -11.62 -2.59 -9.08
C SER A 59 -10.70 -3.65 -9.70
N TYR A 60 -10.10 -4.52 -8.88
CA TYR A 60 -9.25 -5.62 -9.38
C TYR A 60 -9.98 -6.54 -10.36
N LEU A 61 -11.21 -6.94 -10.05
CA LEU A 61 -11.99 -7.87 -10.86
C LEU A 61 -12.44 -7.22 -12.17
N ARG A 62 -12.76 -5.92 -12.18
CA ARG A 62 -13.02 -5.17 -13.42
C ARG A 62 -11.78 -5.16 -14.31
N GLU A 63 -10.62 -4.84 -13.77
CA GLU A 63 -9.36 -4.87 -14.52
C GLU A 63 -9.02 -6.27 -15.07
N LEU A 64 -9.32 -7.33 -14.30
CA LEU A 64 -9.15 -8.71 -14.75
C LEU A 64 -10.07 -9.03 -15.94
N GLU A 65 -11.35 -8.64 -15.88
CA GLU A 65 -12.30 -8.87 -16.97
C GLU A 65 -11.97 -8.06 -18.23
N ASP A 66 -11.55 -6.80 -18.08
CA ASP A 66 -11.07 -5.98 -19.20
C ASP A 66 -9.86 -6.62 -19.87
N ARG A 67 -8.91 -7.11 -19.04
CA ARG A 67 -7.74 -7.82 -19.54
C ARG A 67 -8.12 -9.14 -20.23
N ARG A 68 -9.07 -9.88 -19.68
CA ARG A 68 -9.59 -11.13 -20.26
C ARG A 68 -10.18 -10.89 -21.64
N ALA A 69 -10.97 -9.83 -21.81
CA ALA A 69 -11.52 -9.43 -23.10
C ALA A 69 -10.41 -9.07 -24.12
N ALA A 70 -9.39 -8.32 -23.68
CA ALA A 70 -8.25 -7.97 -24.54
C ALA A 70 -7.45 -9.20 -24.99
N VAL A 71 -7.22 -10.16 -24.09
CA VAL A 71 -6.54 -11.43 -24.39
C VAL A 71 -7.35 -12.25 -25.40
N LEU A 72 -8.66 -12.42 -25.19
CA LEU A 72 -9.54 -13.12 -26.12
C LEU A 72 -9.47 -12.52 -27.52
N LYS A 73 -9.62 -11.19 -27.62
CA LYS A 73 -9.54 -10.48 -28.89
C LYS A 73 -8.20 -10.68 -29.59
N SER A 74 -7.10 -10.56 -28.87
CA SER A 74 -5.76 -10.71 -29.46
C SER A 74 -5.50 -12.12 -30.01
N ILE A 75 -6.03 -13.16 -29.37
CA ILE A 75 -5.85 -14.54 -29.84
C ILE A 75 -6.81 -14.86 -31.01
N ASP A 76 -8.00 -14.28 -31.00
CA ASP A 76 -8.98 -14.39 -32.09
C ASP A 76 -8.45 -13.72 -33.37
N GLU A 77 -7.84 -12.54 -33.26
CA GLU A 77 -7.18 -11.83 -34.37
C GLU A 77 -6.04 -12.64 -35.00
N GLN A 78 -5.44 -13.58 -34.26
CA GLN A 78 -4.42 -14.50 -34.76
C GLN A 78 -5.01 -15.79 -35.37
N GLY A 79 -6.34 -15.96 -35.31
CA GLY A 79 -7.03 -17.17 -35.77
C GLY A 79 -6.73 -18.41 -34.92
N LYS A 80 -6.27 -18.24 -33.67
CA LYS A 80 -5.86 -19.34 -32.79
C LYS A 80 -6.80 -19.60 -31.62
N LEU A 81 -7.93 -18.89 -31.55
CA LEU A 81 -8.89 -19.03 -30.44
C LEU A 81 -9.75 -20.29 -30.61
N THR A 82 -9.33 -21.38 -29.96
CA THR A 82 -10.12 -22.62 -29.88
C THR A 82 -11.16 -22.55 -28.76
N ASP A 83 -12.19 -23.41 -28.82
CA ASP A 83 -13.20 -23.49 -27.75
C ASP A 83 -12.59 -23.90 -26.40
N ALA A 84 -11.60 -24.81 -26.42
CA ALA A 84 -10.86 -25.20 -25.23
C ALA A 84 -10.09 -24.02 -24.62
N LEU A 85 -9.43 -23.21 -25.45
CA LEU A 85 -8.70 -22.02 -25.00
C LEU A 85 -9.65 -20.94 -24.49
N ARG A 86 -10.80 -20.75 -25.16
CA ARG A 86 -11.85 -19.84 -24.70
C ARG A 86 -12.36 -20.23 -23.32
N ALA A 87 -12.59 -21.52 -23.08
CA ALA A 87 -13.01 -22.04 -21.78
C ALA A 87 -11.92 -21.84 -20.70
N ALA A 88 -10.65 -22.12 -21.03
CA ALA A 88 -9.52 -21.91 -20.11
C ALA A 88 -9.35 -20.43 -19.74
N ILE A 89 -9.43 -19.53 -20.73
CA ILE A 89 -9.39 -18.09 -20.51
C ILE A 89 -10.58 -17.64 -19.68
N ALA A 90 -11.79 -18.17 -19.88
CA ALA A 90 -12.95 -17.81 -19.06
C ALA A 90 -12.81 -18.28 -17.59
N ALA A 91 -12.14 -19.41 -17.37
CA ALA A 91 -11.96 -20.01 -16.05
C ALA A 91 -10.78 -19.43 -15.24
N ALA A 92 -9.88 -18.66 -15.87
CA ALA A 92 -8.68 -18.14 -15.19
C ALA A 92 -9.06 -17.19 -14.02
N PRO A 93 -8.77 -17.56 -12.76
CA PRO A 93 -9.20 -16.84 -11.56
C PRO A 93 -8.32 -15.63 -11.23
N THR A 94 -7.11 -15.57 -11.77
CA THR A 94 -6.12 -14.52 -11.48
C THR A 94 -5.56 -13.91 -12.75
N LYS A 95 -5.05 -12.66 -12.64
CA LYS A 95 -4.30 -12.03 -13.73
C LYS A 95 -3.08 -12.86 -14.15
N GLN A 96 -2.40 -13.51 -13.20
CA GLN A 96 -1.23 -14.33 -13.50
C GLN A 96 -1.59 -15.54 -14.37
N GLU A 97 -2.62 -16.30 -14.00
CA GLU A 97 -3.05 -17.47 -14.79
C GLU A 97 -3.54 -17.05 -16.17
N LEU A 98 -4.23 -15.90 -16.28
CA LEU A 98 -4.61 -15.34 -17.57
C LEU A 98 -3.39 -15.00 -18.43
N GLU A 99 -2.35 -14.40 -17.85
CA GLU A 99 -1.12 -14.06 -18.56
C GLU A 99 -0.30 -15.30 -18.96
N ASP A 100 -0.33 -16.37 -18.16
CA ASP A 100 0.32 -17.65 -18.47
C ASP A 100 -0.36 -18.33 -19.67
N ILE A 101 -1.71 -18.35 -19.70
CA ILE A 101 -2.48 -18.85 -20.85
C ILE A 101 -2.23 -18.00 -22.11
N TYR A 102 -2.06 -16.69 -21.94
CA TYR A 102 -1.81 -15.77 -23.06
C TYR A 102 -0.36 -15.80 -23.58
N LEU A 103 0.59 -16.32 -22.80
CA LEU A 103 2.02 -16.25 -23.09
C LEU A 103 2.42 -16.79 -24.49
N PRO A 104 1.86 -17.89 -25.01
CA PRO A 104 2.18 -18.39 -26.36
C PRO A 104 1.77 -17.43 -27.49
N PHE A 105 0.82 -16.53 -27.26
CA PHE A 105 0.20 -15.67 -28.26
C PHE A 105 0.68 -14.21 -28.19
N LYS A 106 1.47 -13.86 -27.18
CA LYS A 106 2.07 -12.52 -27.08
C LYS A 106 3.04 -12.29 -28.23
N GLN A 107 3.00 -11.10 -28.82
CA GLN A 107 4.04 -10.66 -29.74
C GLN A 107 5.39 -10.59 -29.01
N LYS A 108 6.40 -11.27 -29.55
CA LYS A 108 7.73 -11.41 -28.94
C LYS A 108 8.80 -10.74 -29.80
N ARG A 109 9.90 -10.37 -29.15
CA ARG A 109 11.17 -10.11 -29.85
C ARG A 109 11.62 -11.41 -30.51
N ARG A 110 12.25 -11.32 -31.70
CA ARG A 110 12.78 -12.46 -32.46
C ARG A 110 13.72 -13.31 -31.59
N THR A 111 13.22 -14.40 -30.99
CA THR A 111 13.97 -15.29 -30.08
C THR A 111 14.77 -16.33 -30.87
N LYS A 112 15.74 -17.00 -30.25
CA LYS A 112 16.46 -18.12 -30.92
C LYS A 112 15.51 -19.23 -31.41
N GLY A 113 14.48 -19.55 -30.62
CA GLY A 113 13.45 -20.50 -31.02
C GLY A 113 12.64 -19.99 -32.21
N GLN A 114 12.22 -18.72 -32.20
CA GLN A 114 11.51 -18.11 -33.32
C GLN A 114 12.35 -18.07 -34.60
N ILE A 115 13.63 -17.71 -34.50
CA ILE A 115 14.57 -17.77 -35.63
C ILE A 115 14.63 -19.21 -36.16
N ALA A 116 14.80 -20.21 -35.30
CA ALA A 116 14.82 -21.61 -35.75
C ALA A 116 13.49 -22.03 -36.44
N ARG A 117 12.32 -21.54 -35.98
CA ARG A 117 11.03 -21.78 -36.64
C ARG A 117 10.96 -21.12 -38.02
N GLU A 118 11.40 -19.87 -38.16
CA GLU A 118 11.48 -19.15 -39.43
C GLU A 118 12.40 -19.88 -40.44
N PHE A 119 13.44 -20.55 -39.93
CA PHE A 119 14.33 -21.40 -40.71
C PHE A 119 13.76 -22.80 -41.00
N GLY A 120 12.53 -23.10 -40.59
CA GLY A 120 11.84 -24.35 -40.89
C GLY A 120 12.34 -25.55 -40.09
N ILE A 121 12.93 -25.33 -38.90
CA ILE A 121 13.46 -26.40 -38.02
C ILE A 121 12.34 -27.01 -37.15
N GLU A 122 11.19 -26.37 -37.01
CA GLU A 122 10.09 -26.87 -36.16
C GLU A 122 9.62 -28.29 -36.49
N PRO A 123 9.45 -28.70 -37.77
CA PRO A 123 9.10 -30.09 -38.10
C PRO A 123 10.13 -31.11 -37.61
N LEU A 124 11.42 -30.75 -37.57
CA LEU A 124 12.47 -31.62 -37.02
C LEU A 124 12.33 -31.77 -35.50
N ALA A 125 12.04 -30.67 -34.80
CA ALA A 125 11.82 -30.68 -33.36
C ALA A 125 10.62 -31.57 -32.99
N ASP A 126 9.53 -31.47 -33.75
CA ASP A 126 8.33 -32.31 -33.58
C ASP A 126 8.65 -33.78 -33.83
N LYS A 127 9.36 -34.08 -34.93
CA LYS A 127 9.74 -35.44 -35.32
C LYS A 127 10.61 -36.12 -34.26
N LEU A 128 11.68 -35.45 -33.81
CA LEU A 128 12.62 -36.00 -32.83
C LEU A 128 12.02 -36.17 -31.43
N PHE A 129 11.05 -35.32 -31.04
CA PHE A 129 10.36 -35.48 -29.76
C PHE A 129 9.30 -36.60 -29.82
N ALA A 130 8.56 -36.70 -30.94
CA ALA A 130 7.52 -37.72 -31.11
C ALA A 130 8.09 -39.15 -31.24
N ASP A 131 9.25 -39.30 -31.89
CA ASP A 131 9.94 -40.58 -32.02
C ASP A 131 11.41 -40.48 -31.54
N PRO A 132 11.66 -40.77 -30.25
CA PRO A 132 13.02 -40.70 -29.72
C PRO A 132 13.97 -41.78 -30.25
N THR A 133 13.50 -42.73 -31.08
CA THR A 133 14.35 -43.78 -31.66
C THR A 133 15.16 -43.28 -32.87
N LEU A 134 14.81 -42.13 -33.41
CA LEU A 134 15.51 -41.50 -34.53
C LEU A 134 16.86 -40.93 -34.10
N ASP A 135 17.87 -41.07 -34.97
CA ASP A 135 19.18 -40.43 -34.76
C ASP A 135 19.12 -38.93 -35.09
N PRO A 136 19.31 -38.02 -34.11
CA PRO A 136 19.21 -36.58 -34.35
C PRO A 136 20.21 -36.08 -35.38
N ALA A 137 21.42 -36.62 -35.44
CA ALA A 137 22.46 -36.13 -36.35
C ALA A 137 22.10 -36.40 -37.81
N THR A 138 21.60 -37.61 -38.09
CA THR A 138 21.12 -38.01 -39.41
C THR A 138 19.92 -37.16 -39.85
N GLU A 139 18.94 -37.00 -38.96
CA GLU A 139 17.72 -36.24 -39.28
C GLU A 139 17.98 -34.74 -39.46
N ALA A 140 18.89 -34.16 -38.68
CA ALA A 140 19.22 -32.74 -38.75
C ALA A 140 19.97 -32.33 -40.03
N ALA A 141 20.65 -33.27 -40.71
CA ALA A 141 21.38 -32.98 -41.94
C ALA A 141 20.47 -32.36 -43.02
N ALA A 142 19.23 -32.84 -43.13
CA ALA A 142 18.24 -32.36 -44.09
C ALA A 142 17.73 -30.93 -43.81
N PHE A 143 18.00 -30.40 -42.62
CA PHE A 143 17.55 -29.07 -42.18
C PHE A 143 18.68 -28.04 -42.16
N THR A 144 19.90 -28.40 -42.56
CA THR A 144 21.00 -27.45 -42.69
C THR A 144 20.73 -26.44 -43.81
N LYS A 145 21.01 -25.17 -43.54
CA LYS A 145 20.81 -24.06 -44.48
C LYS A 145 22.02 -23.15 -44.51
N PRO A 146 22.36 -22.53 -45.64
CA PRO A 146 23.42 -21.53 -45.70
C PRO A 146 23.22 -20.43 -44.65
N PRO A 147 24.30 -19.86 -44.08
CA PRO A 147 24.19 -18.75 -43.14
C PRO A 147 23.41 -17.58 -43.73
N GLU A 148 22.52 -16.99 -42.93
CA GLU A 148 21.78 -15.78 -43.30
C GLU A 148 22.73 -14.59 -43.39
N VAL A 149 22.49 -13.70 -44.34
CA VAL A 149 23.11 -12.37 -44.40
C VAL A 149 21.98 -11.36 -44.34
N LEU A 150 22.02 -10.47 -43.34
CA LEU A 150 21.02 -9.43 -43.16
C LEU A 150 21.16 -8.36 -44.25
N ASP A 151 20.11 -7.58 -44.49
CA ASP A 151 20.07 -6.51 -45.51
C ASP A 151 21.19 -5.46 -45.33
N ASP A 152 21.74 -5.32 -44.12
CA ASP A 152 22.86 -4.44 -43.79
C ASP A 152 24.24 -5.08 -43.97
N GLY A 153 24.31 -6.29 -44.55
CA GLY A 153 25.54 -7.04 -44.82
C GLY A 153 26.14 -7.74 -43.60
N LYS A 154 25.48 -7.71 -42.43
CA LYS A 154 25.94 -8.43 -41.24
C LYS A 154 25.53 -9.90 -41.28
N PRO A 155 26.32 -10.79 -40.63
CA PRO A 155 25.91 -12.18 -40.46
C PRO A 155 24.61 -12.26 -39.63
N GLY A 156 23.63 -12.96 -40.16
CA GLY A 156 22.36 -13.28 -39.51
C GLY A 156 22.42 -14.62 -38.78
N ALA A 157 21.31 -15.36 -38.73
CA ALA A 157 21.28 -16.68 -38.12
C ALA A 157 22.09 -17.71 -38.93
N ASP A 158 22.81 -18.59 -38.24
CA ASP A 158 23.61 -19.65 -38.86
C ASP A 158 23.13 -21.03 -38.43
N PHE A 159 22.54 -21.76 -39.39
CA PHE A 159 22.14 -23.17 -39.27
C PHE A 159 22.83 -24.04 -40.34
N SER A 160 24.06 -23.67 -40.72
CA SER A 160 24.83 -24.36 -41.76
C SER A 160 25.41 -25.70 -41.32
N THR A 161 25.37 -25.99 -40.02
CA THR A 161 25.93 -27.21 -39.44
C THR A 161 24.88 -27.99 -38.65
N VAL A 162 25.04 -29.32 -38.62
CA VAL A 162 24.16 -30.22 -37.83
C VAL A 162 24.08 -29.79 -36.35
N PRO A 163 25.18 -29.47 -35.63
CA PRO A 163 25.08 -28.98 -34.26
C PRO A 163 24.25 -27.70 -34.10
N ALA A 164 24.35 -26.75 -35.04
CA ALA A 164 23.57 -25.53 -34.99
C ALA A 164 22.06 -25.80 -35.17
N VAL A 165 21.70 -26.71 -36.10
CA VAL A 165 20.31 -27.17 -36.28
C VAL A 165 19.77 -27.82 -35.01
N LEU A 166 20.55 -28.70 -34.37
CA LEU A 166 20.14 -29.37 -33.12
C LEU A 166 20.01 -28.40 -31.95
N ASP A 167 20.83 -27.36 -31.89
CA ASP A 167 20.65 -26.27 -30.93
C ASP A 167 19.38 -25.45 -31.21
N GLY A 168 19.01 -25.28 -32.50
CA GLY A 168 17.71 -24.75 -32.91
C GLY A 168 16.53 -25.63 -32.43
N VAL A 169 16.63 -26.96 -32.59
CA VAL A 169 15.65 -27.91 -32.05
C VAL A 169 15.49 -27.75 -30.54
N ARG A 170 16.61 -27.71 -29.79
CA ARG A 170 16.62 -27.48 -28.34
C ARG A 170 15.90 -26.18 -27.97
N ASP A 171 16.18 -25.09 -28.68
CA ASP A 171 15.59 -23.78 -28.39
C ASP A 171 14.08 -23.74 -28.71
N ILE A 172 13.62 -24.41 -29.78
CA ILE A 172 12.19 -24.56 -30.11
C ILE A 172 11.47 -25.35 -29.02
N LEU A 173 11.97 -26.54 -28.67
CA LEU A 173 11.36 -27.39 -27.65
C LEU A 173 11.34 -26.70 -26.30
N SER A 174 12.44 -26.04 -25.94
CA SER A 174 12.57 -25.35 -24.67
C SER A 174 11.61 -24.17 -24.54
N GLU A 175 11.44 -23.38 -25.60
CA GLU A 175 10.46 -22.30 -25.60
C GLU A 175 9.03 -22.82 -25.51
N ARG A 176 8.71 -23.90 -26.25
CA ARG A 176 7.38 -24.53 -26.21
C ARG A 176 7.01 -24.99 -24.81
N TRP A 177 7.92 -25.69 -24.13
CA TRP A 177 7.66 -26.22 -22.79
C TRP A 177 7.65 -25.12 -21.72
N ALA A 178 8.48 -24.08 -21.86
CA ALA A 178 8.48 -22.94 -20.94
C ALA A 178 7.21 -22.09 -21.01
N GLU A 179 6.38 -22.29 -22.02
CA GLU A 179 5.12 -21.57 -22.26
C GLU A 179 3.88 -22.46 -22.07
N ASP A 180 4.08 -23.71 -21.65
CA ASP A 180 2.99 -24.59 -21.23
C ASP A 180 2.47 -24.12 -19.86
N ALA A 181 1.27 -23.55 -19.86
CA ALA A 181 0.67 -22.98 -18.66
C ALA A 181 0.52 -24.00 -17.52
N VAL A 182 0.21 -25.26 -17.83
CA VAL A 182 0.03 -26.33 -16.83
C VAL A 182 1.37 -26.67 -16.18
N LEU A 183 2.43 -26.79 -16.99
CA LEU A 183 3.78 -27.03 -16.48
C LEU A 183 4.28 -25.87 -15.62
N VAL A 184 4.14 -24.63 -16.11
CA VAL A 184 4.57 -23.41 -15.40
C VAL A 184 3.86 -23.28 -14.06
N GLN A 185 2.54 -23.44 -14.04
CA GLN A 185 1.75 -23.37 -12.81
C GLN A 185 2.15 -24.49 -11.84
N GLY A 186 2.30 -25.72 -12.33
CA GLY A 186 2.71 -26.86 -11.50
C GLY A 186 4.08 -26.68 -10.84
N LEU A 187 5.06 -26.14 -11.57
CA LEU A 187 6.38 -25.82 -11.02
C LEU A 187 6.33 -24.66 -10.02
N ARG A 188 5.54 -23.61 -10.31
CA ARG A 188 5.37 -22.46 -9.43
C ARG A 188 4.76 -22.86 -8.09
N GLU A 189 3.68 -23.63 -8.09
CA GLU A 189 3.03 -24.07 -6.85
C GLU A 189 3.89 -25.07 -6.06
N TRP A 190 4.60 -25.97 -6.75
CA TRP A 190 5.57 -26.85 -6.08
C TRP A 190 6.69 -26.06 -5.39
N LEU A 191 7.31 -25.10 -6.09
CA LEU A 191 8.39 -24.30 -5.52
C LEU A 191 7.91 -23.28 -4.49
N TRP A 192 6.66 -22.84 -4.56
CA TRP A 192 6.06 -22.07 -3.48
C TRP A 192 5.94 -22.89 -2.19
N ALA A 193 5.54 -24.15 -2.31
CA ALA A 193 5.36 -25.05 -1.17
C ALA A 193 6.68 -25.56 -0.58
N GLU A 194 7.67 -25.87 -1.43
CA GLU A 194 8.89 -26.59 -1.03
C GLU A 194 10.19 -25.84 -1.35
N GLY A 195 10.19 -24.89 -2.29
CA GLY A 195 11.38 -24.14 -2.66
C GLY A 195 11.89 -23.25 -1.52
N LEU A 196 13.19 -22.99 -1.52
CA LEU A 196 13.85 -22.21 -0.48
C LEU A 196 14.17 -20.80 -0.99
N LEU A 197 13.82 -19.78 -0.20
CA LEU A 197 14.44 -18.46 -0.32
C LEU A 197 15.82 -18.54 0.35
N ARG A 198 16.87 -18.46 -0.46
CA ARG A 198 18.25 -18.40 -0.01
C ARG A 198 18.78 -16.98 -0.07
N SER A 199 19.34 -16.49 1.02
CA SER A 199 20.07 -15.23 1.09
C SER A 199 21.53 -15.46 1.47
N LYS A 200 22.44 -14.77 0.77
CA LYS A 200 23.87 -14.77 1.07
C LYS A 200 24.42 -13.35 1.08
N LYS A 201 25.43 -13.07 1.90
CA LYS A 201 26.17 -11.80 1.79
C LYS A 201 26.88 -11.73 0.43
N VAL A 202 26.84 -10.58 -0.22
CA VAL A 202 27.64 -10.32 -1.42
C VAL A 202 29.13 -10.31 -1.07
N ASP A 203 29.93 -11.00 -1.88
CA ASP A 203 31.38 -11.05 -1.72
C ASP A 203 31.99 -9.63 -1.79
N GLY A 204 32.94 -9.34 -0.90
CA GLY A 204 33.60 -8.04 -0.81
C GLY A 204 32.90 -7.00 0.08
N LYS A 205 31.69 -7.26 0.60
CA LYS A 205 31.08 -6.39 1.62
C LYS A 205 31.66 -6.67 3.02
N ASN A 206 32.10 -5.61 3.71
CA ASN A 206 32.62 -5.69 5.07
C ASN A 206 31.49 -5.86 6.09
N GLU A 207 31.48 -6.98 6.81
CA GLU A 207 30.46 -7.32 7.80
C GLU A 207 30.46 -6.43 9.06
N ASN A 208 31.57 -5.74 9.31
CA ASN A 208 31.72 -4.84 10.46
C ASN A 208 31.29 -3.40 10.14
N ASP A 209 30.94 -3.11 8.88
CA ASP A 209 30.31 -1.84 8.53
C ASP A 209 28.91 -1.75 9.20
N PRO A 210 28.59 -0.64 9.89
CA PRO A 210 27.27 -0.45 10.51
C PRO A 210 26.09 -0.63 9.55
N GLU A 211 26.21 -0.31 8.26
CA GLU A 211 25.12 -0.50 7.29
C GLU A 211 24.98 -1.96 6.86
N VAL A 212 26.09 -2.69 6.77
CA VAL A 212 26.10 -4.11 6.37
C VAL A 212 25.69 -5.00 7.53
N SER A 213 26.18 -4.72 8.73
CA SER A 213 25.91 -5.51 9.95
C SER A 213 24.43 -5.58 10.34
N LYS A 214 23.60 -4.63 9.88
CA LYS A 214 22.12 -4.66 10.01
C LYS A 214 21.48 -5.89 9.36
N PHE A 215 22.16 -6.52 8.41
CA PHE A 215 21.68 -7.68 7.66
C PHE A 215 22.36 -9.00 8.08
N ARG A 216 23.06 -9.00 9.22
CA ARG A 216 23.85 -10.16 9.70
C ARG A 216 23.04 -11.45 9.78
N ASP A 217 21.79 -11.36 10.21
CA ASP A 217 20.88 -12.52 10.31
C ASP A 217 20.55 -13.17 8.95
N TYR A 218 20.88 -12.48 7.85
CA TYR A 218 20.57 -12.89 6.48
C TYR A 218 21.82 -13.18 5.62
N PHE A 219 23.02 -13.20 6.22
CA PHE A 219 24.26 -13.51 5.49
C PHE A 219 24.39 -14.97 5.05
N GLU A 220 23.78 -15.89 5.80
CA GLU A 220 23.65 -17.31 5.47
C GLU A 220 22.27 -17.78 5.92
N TYR A 221 21.28 -17.57 5.06
CA TYR A 221 19.88 -17.77 5.41
C TYR A 221 19.15 -18.58 4.35
N ASP A 222 18.46 -19.63 4.78
CA ASP A 222 17.58 -20.45 3.96
C ASP A 222 16.25 -20.69 4.69
N GLU A 223 15.12 -20.46 4.03
CA GLU A 223 13.79 -20.81 4.55
C GLU A 223 12.83 -21.16 3.41
N PRO A 224 11.88 -22.09 3.60
CA PRO A 224 10.82 -22.34 2.62
C PRO A 224 10.10 -21.04 2.24
N ILE A 225 10.11 -20.70 0.94
CA ILE A 225 9.71 -19.38 0.44
C ILE A 225 8.27 -19.03 0.83
N GLY A 226 7.34 -19.99 0.75
CA GLY A 226 5.94 -19.79 1.13
C GLY A 226 5.69 -19.65 2.64
N ARG A 227 6.72 -19.77 3.48
CA ARG A 227 6.64 -19.62 4.95
C ARG A 227 7.40 -18.41 5.48
N VAL A 228 8.09 -17.65 4.62
CA VAL A 228 8.88 -16.49 5.02
C VAL A 228 7.96 -15.39 5.54
N PRO A 229 8.09 -14.94 6.80
CA PRO A 229 7.30 -13.84 7.34
C PRO A 229 7.60 -12.51 6.64
N SER A 230 6.60 -11.63 6.59
CA SER A 230 6.66 -10.31 5.96
C SER A 230 7.93 -9.52 6.30
N HIS A 231 8.26 -9.33 7.58
CA HIS A 231 9.43 -8.54 7.99
C HIS A 231 10.77 -9.13 7.52
N ARG A 232 10.91 -10.47 7.45
CA ARG A 232 12.13 -11.13 6.96
C ARG A 232 12.24 -11.00 5.44
N ALA A 233 11.14 -11.19 4.72
CA ALA A 233 11.10 -11.00 3.27
C ALA A 233 11.50 -9.56 2.89
N LEU A 234 10.91 -8.55 3.54
CA LEU A 234 11.25 -7.14 3.29
C LEU A 234 12.72 -6.83 3.63
N ALA A 235 13.25 -7.37 4.73
CA ALA A 235 14.65 -7.20 5.09
C ALA A 235 15.60 -7.79 4.03
N VAL A 236 15.33 -9.02 3.56
CA VAL A 236 16.11 -9.66 2.50
C VAL A 236 16.02 -8.87 1.19
N PHE A 237 14.83 -8.47 0.76
CA PHE A 237 14.67 -7.67 -0.47
C PHE A 237 15.33 -6.30 -0.39
N ARG A 238 15.30 -5.65 0.79
CA ARG A 238 16.05 -4.41 1.02
C ARG A 238 17.55 -4.63 0.94
N GLY A 239 18.06 -5.66 1.62
CA GLY A 239 19.50 -6.00 1.57
C GLY A 239 19.95 -6.32 0.14
N ARG A 240 19.10 -6.98 -0.65
CA ARG A 240 19.31 -7.20 -2.08
C ARG A 240 19.32 -5.90 -2.88
N GLY A 241 18.36 -5.01 -2.65
CA GLY A 241 18.29 -3.70 -3.33
C GLY A 241 19.49 -2.79 -3.05
N LEU A 242 20.10 -2.94 -1.87
CA LEU A 242 21.33 -2.24 -1.48
C LEU A 242 22.62 -2.97 -1.91
N GLU A 243 22.49 -4.07 -2.67
CA GLU A 243 23.61 -4.92 -3.10
C GLU A 243 24.46 -5.47 -1.94
N ILE A 244 23.86 -5.62 -0.75
CA ILE A 244 24.49 -6.21 0.44
C ILE A 244 24.27 -7.73 0.47
N LEU A 245 23.09 -8.16 0.02
CA LEU A 245 22.68 -9.56 -0.04
C LEU A 245 22.42 -10.00 -1.49
N GLU A 246 22.74 -11.24 -1.82
CA GLU A 246 22.15 -11.97 -2.93
C GLU A 246 20.95 -12.74 -2.41
N ALA A 247 19.83 -12.75 -3.15
CA ALA A 247 18.70 -13.62 -2.87
C ALA A 247 18.40 -14.50 -4.09
N LYS A 248 18.22 -15.81 -3.88
CA LYS A 248 17.93 -16.81 -4.93
C LYS A 248 16.81 -17.75 -4.49
N LEU A 249 16.01 -18.20 -5.45
CA LEU A 249 15.12 -19.35 -5.26
C LEU A 249 15.93 -20.62 -5.50
N VAL A 250 15.99 -21.49 -4.50
CA VAL A 250 16.72 -22.77 -4.56
C VAL A 250 15.74 -23.93 -4.47
N LEU A 251 16.06 -25.02 -5.16
CA LEU A 251 15.31 -26.27 -5.04
C LEU A 251 15.37 -26.81 -3.60
N PRO A 252 14.33 -27.49 -3.11
CA PRO A 252 14.34 -28.12 -1.79
C PRO A 252 15.49 -29.12 -1.61
N VAL A 253 15.88 -29.78 -2.70
CA VAL A 253 16.98 -30.73 -2.75
C VAL A 253 17.92 -30.30 -3.87
N GLU A 254 19.17 -30.00 -3.50
CA GLU A 254 20.20 -29.69 -4.49
C GLU A 254 20.54 -30.94 -5.31
N PRO A 255 20.61 -30.82 -6.64
CA PRO A 255 21.01 -31.94 -7.48
C PRO A 255 22.48 -32.29 -7.23
N GLU A 256 22.79 -33.58 -7.14
CA GLU A 256 24.19 -34.02 -7.17
C GLU A 256 24.85 -33.59 -8.49
N PRO A 257 26.14 -33.22 -8.50
CA PRO A 257 26.86 -32.86 -9.71
C PRO A 257 26.71 -33.93 -10.80
N GLY A 258 26.23 -33.52 -11.97
CA GLY A 258 26.03 -34.40 -13.12
C GLY A 258 24.72 -35.20 -13.12
N LYS A 259 23.91 -35.15 -12.06
CA LYS A 259 22.57 -35.77 -12.03
C LYS A 259 21.46 -34.77 -12.38
N PRO A 260 20.35 -35.23 -12.98
CA PRO A 260 19.17 -34.38 -13.21
C PRO A 260 18.57 -33.86 -11.89
N SER A 261 18.05 -32.64 -11.92
CA SER A 261 17.34 -32.07 -10.77
C SER A 261 15.88 -32.57 -10.67
N LEU A 262 15.26 -32.40 -9.50
CA LEU A 262 13.82 -32.68 -9.33
C LEU A 262 12.95 -31.86 -10.29
N ALA A 263 13.35 -30.63 -10.61
CA ALA A 263 12.65 -29.78 -11.56
C ALA A 263 12.73 -30.36 -12.99
N GLU A 264 13.91 -30.83 -13.40
CA GLU A 264 14.10 -31.53 -14.68
C GLU A 264 13.25 -32.81 -14.73
N GLY A 265 13.15 -33.56 -13.64
CA GLY A 265 12.27 -34.73 -13.52
C GLY A 265 10.78 -34.39 -13.63
N LYS A 266 10.31 -33.31 -13.01
CA LYS A 266 8.92 -32.85 -13.12
C LYS A 266 8.56 -32.41 -14.55
N ILE A 267 9.48 -31.74 -15.24
CA ILE A 267 9.32 -31.40 -16.67
C ILE A 267 9.22 -32.70 -17.49
N ALA A 268 10.14 -33.65 -17.30
CA ALA A 268 10.11 -34.93 -18.01
C ALA A 268 8.80 -35.69 -17.82
N LEU A 269 8.28 -35.74 -16.59
CA LEU A 269 6.98 -36.37 -16.27
C LEU A 269 5.81 -35.67 -16.96
N HIS A 270 5.77 -34.33 -16.95
CA HIS A 270 4.74 -33.56 -17.65
C HIS A 270 4.75 -33.84 -19.16
N LEU A 271 5.94 -34.00 -19.73
CA LEU A 271 6.15 -34.31 -21.14
C LEU A 271 5.89 -35.78 -21.51
N GLY A 272 5.66 -36.66 -20.53
CA GLY A 272 5.54 -38.10 -20.76
C GLY A 272 6.83 -38.75 -21.29
N TRP A 273 7.99 -38.15 -21.02
CA TRP A 273 9.29 -38.62 -21.51
C TRP A 273 10.15 -39.22 -20.38
N SER A 274 10.89 -40.27 -20.70
CA SER A 274 11.92 -40.87 -19.85
C SER A 274 13.14 -41.24 -20.68
N HIS A 275 14.34 -41.04 -20.16
CA HIS A 275 15.57 -41.47 -20.84
C HIS A 275 15.70 -43.00 -20.78
N ALA A 276 15.64 -43.64 -21.95
CA ALA A 276 15.72 -45.10 -22.11
C ALA A 276 16.94 -45.52 -22.96
N GLY A 277 17.90 -44.62 -23.16
CA GLY A 277 19.08 -44.86 -24.00
C GLY A 277 18.80 -44.85 -25.51
N ARG A 278 17.69 -44.27 -25.95
CA ARG A 278 17.36 -44.15 -27.38
C ARG A 278 18.18 -43.03 -28.04
N PRO A 279 18.43 -43.07 -29.36
CA PRO A 279 19.31 -42.11 -30.03
C PRO A 279 19.00 -40.63 -29.79
N ALA A 280 17.72 -40.22 -29.71
CA ALA A 280 17.37 -38.82 -29.44
C ALA A 280 17.30 -38.46 -27.95
N ASP A 281 17.36 -39.41 -27.03
CA ASP A 281 17.11 -39.17 -25.60
C ASP A 281 18.12 -38.18 -25.00
N ASP A 282 19.36 -38.15 -25.48
CA ASP A 282 20.35 -37.18 -24.99
C ASP A 282 20.08 -35.75 -25.45
N LEU A 283 19.55 -35.56 -26.66
CA LEU A 283 19.09 -34.24 -27.12
C LEU A 283 17.87 -33.79 -26.33
N ILE A 284 16.91 -34.68 -26.09
CA ILE A 284 15.70 -34.38 -25.31
C ILE A 284 16.09 -34.05 -23.87
N ARG A 285 16.96 -34.84 -23.23
CA ARG A 285 17.50 -34.57 -21.90
C ARG A 285 18.19 -33.21 -21.82
N LYS A 286 19.04 -32.87 -22.80
CA LYS A 286 19.69 -31.56 -22.90
C LYS A 286 18.65 -30.44 -23.01
N SER A 287 17.59 -30.66 -23.79
CA SER A 287 16.50 -29.70 -23.96
C SER A 287 15.69 -29.51 -22.66
N VAL A 288 15.40 -30.58 -21.92
CA VAL A 288 14.72 -30.50 -20.61
C VAL A 288 15.57 -29.71 -19.60
N ALA A 289 16.87 -30.04 -19.51
CA ALA A 289 17.80 -29.31 -18.64
C ALA A 289 17.92 -27.83 -19.02
N TRP A 290 17.95 -27.52 -20.33
CA TRP A 290 17.97 -26.16 -20.83
C TRP A 290 16.70 -25.39 -20.48
N THR A 291 15.54 -26.03 -20.62
CA THR A 291 14.24 -25.47 -20.26
C THR A 291 14.16 -25.09 -18.81
N TRP A 292 14.64 -25.96 -17.92
CA TRP A 292 14.72 -25.61 -16.52
C TRP A 292 15.70 -24.44 -16.30
N ARG A 293 16.97 -24.60 -16.68
CA ARG A 293 18.05 -23.71 -16.23
C ARG A 293 18.05 -22.32 -16.87
N VAL A 294 17.57 -22.21 -18.11
CA VAL A 294 17.66 -20.98 -18.91
C VAL A 294 16.32 -20.26 -19.02
N LYS A 295 15.21 -20.96 -18.80
CA LYS A 295 13.86 -20.39 -18.90
C LYS A 295 13.12 -20.44 -17.57
N LEU A 296 12.70 -21.63 -17.14
CA LEU A 296 11.73 -21.80 -16.07
C LEU A 296 12.27 -21.44 -14.69
N SER A 297 13.54 -21.69 -14.39
CA SER A 297 14.14 -21.33 -13.09
C SER A 297 14.11 -19.82 -12.86
N LEU A 298 14.53 -19.04 -13.86
CA LEU A 298 14.61 -17.59 -13.80
C LEU A 298 13.22 -16.94 -13.79
N SER A 299 12.29 -17.42 -14.61
CA SER A 299 10.92 -16.90 -14.61
C SER A 299 10.19 -17.24 -13.31
N THR A 300 10.35 -18.47 -12.80
CA THR A 300 9.69 -18.90 -11.56
C THR A 300 10.28 -18.18 -10.35
N GLU A 301 11.60 -17.96 -10.30
CA GLU A 301 12.23 -17.14 -9.24
C GLU A 301 11.62 -15.74 -9.21
N ARG A 302 11.58 -15.06 -10.37
CA ARG A 302 11.01 -13.72 -10.47
C ARG A 302 9.55 -13.69 -10.03
N ASP A 303 8.74 -14.64 -10.52
CA ASP A 303 7.31 -14.70 -10.21
C ASP A 303 7.06 -14.98 -8.72
N LEU A 304 7.81 -15.91 -8.12
CA LEU A 304 7.66 -16.25 -6.70
C LEU A 304 8.23 -15.17 -5.77
N PHE A 305 9.28 -14.46 -6.18
CA PHE A 305 9.77 -13.29 -5.44
C PHE A 305 8.78 -12.15 -5.49
N ALA A 306 8.14 -11.91 -6.65
CA ALA A 306 7.06 -10.93 -6.75
C ALA A 306 5.89 -11.32 -5.83
N ARG A 307 5.45 -12.58 -5.86
CA ARG A 307 4.40 -13.10 -4.95
C ARG A 307 4.75 -12.90 -3.48
N LEU A 308 5.95 -13.31 -3.06
CA LEU A 308 6.41 -13.14 -1.67
C LEU A 308 6.48 -11.67 -1.29
N ARG A 309 6.98 -10.81 -2.17
CA ARG A 309 7.05 -9.36 -1.94
C ARG A 309 5.66 -8.76 -1.78
N ASP A 310 4.74 -9.03 -2.70
CA ASP A 310 3.38 -8.51 -2.66
C ASP A 310 2.66 -8.95 -1.37
N ASP A 311 2.80 -10.21 -0.96
CA ASP A 311 2.19 -10.72 0.27
C ASP A 311 2.84 -10.11 1.52
N ALA A 312 4.17 -9.92 1.52
CA ALA A 312 4.88 -9.27 2.60
C ALA A 312 4.49 -7.79 2.74
N GLU A 313 4.38 -7.07 1.62
CA GLU A 313 4.01 -5.66 1.58
C GLU A 313 2.56 -5.45 2.06
N LYS A 314 1.60 -6.29 1.65
CA LYS A 314 0.21 -6.22 2.16
C LYS A 314 0.14 -6.30 3.67
N VAL A 315 0.89 -7.23 4.27
CA VAL A 315 0.94 -7.39 5.75
C VAL A 315 1.55 -6.15 6.40
N ALA A 316 2.67 -5.64 5.87
CA ALA A 316 3.33 -4.46 6.41
C ALA A 316 2.45 -3.21 6.30
N ILE A 317 1.82 -2.98 5.13
CA ILE A 317 0.91 -1.87 4.88
C ILE A 317 -0.31 -1.93 5.80
N LYS A 318 -0.83 -3.12 6.10
CA LYS A 318 -1.91 -3.30 7.09
C LYS A 318 -1.47 -2.82 8.48
N VAL A 319 -0.29 -3.24 8.95
CA VAL A 319 0.26 -2.77 10.24
C VAL A 319 0.45 -1.25 10.25
N PHE A 320 0.93 -0.68 9.15
CA PHE A 320 1.05 0.79 9.01
C PHE A 320 -0.30 1.49 9.08
N ALA A 321 -1.33 0.91 8.45
CA ALA A 321 -2.70 1.41 8.48
C ALA A 321 -3.27 1.39 9.91
N ASP A 322 -3.08 0.30 10.65
CA ASP A 322 -3.53 0.16 12.04
C ASP A 322 -2.79 1.17 12.95
N ASN A 323 -1.46 1.28 12.83
CA ASN A 323 -0.68 2.26 13.59
C ASN A 323 -1.08 3.71 13.27
N LEU A 324 -1.39 4.03 12.02
CA LEU A 324 -1.87 5.36 11.64
C LEU A 324 -3.26 5.63 12.24
N ARG A 325 -4.16 4.66 12.22
CA ARG A 325 -5.50 4.77 12.83
C ARG A 325 -5.38 5.09 14.32
N ASP A 326 -4.52 4.38 15.04
CA ASP A 326 -4.31 4.60 16.47
C ASP A 326 -3.77 6.01 16.76
N LEU A 327 -2.85 6.51 15.93
CA LEU A 327 -2.33 7.88 16.05
C LEU A 327 -3.41 8.94 15.79
N LEU A 328 -4.26 8.72 14.78
CA LEU A 328 -5.32 9.67 14.39
C LEU A 328 -6.46 9.70 15.41
N LEU A 329 -6.77 8.56 16.03
CA LEU A 329 -7.86 8.43 17.01
C LEU A 329 -7.39 8.53 18.46
N ALA A 330 -6.13 8.91 18.68
CA ALA A 330 -5.63 9.21 20.01
C ALA A 330 -6.49 10.31 20.68
N ALA A 331 -6.74 10.15 21.98
CA ALA A 331 -7.63 11.05 22.71
C ALA A 331 -7.09 12.50 22.69
N PRO A 332 -7.88 13.49 22.22
CA PRO A 332 -7.45 14.88 22.22
C PRO A 332 -7.38 15.43 23.64
N ALA A 333 -6.33 16.21 23.95
CA ALA A 333 -6.22 16.90 25.22
C ALA A 333 -7.21 18.08 25.34
N GLY A 334 -7.77 18.53 24.22
CA GLY A 334 -8.75 19.61 24.15
C GLY A 334 -8.13 21.01 24.15
N PRO A 335 -8.97 22.07 24.31
CA PRO A 335 -8.55 23.45 24.24
C PRO A 335 -7.79 23.86 25.51
N ARG A 336 -6.49 23.57 25.53
CA ARG A 336 -5.57 23.84 26.64
C ARG A 336 -4.33 24.54 26.11
N VAL A 337 -3.69 25.39 26.92
CA VAL A 337 -2.44 26.07 26.53
C VAL A 337 -1.28 25.08 26.63
N VAL A 338 -0.63 24.79 25.50
CA VAL A 338 0.38 23.74 25.38
C VAL A 338 1.75 24.32 25.03
N MET A 339 2.77 23.91 25.76
CA MET A 339 4.17 24.07 25.36
C MET A 339 4.66 22.81 24.63
N GLY A 340 4.94 22.93 23.34
CA GLY A 340 5.60 21.89 22.55
C GLY A 340 7.11 21.96 22.69
N LEU A 341 7.72 20.83 23.02
CA LEU A 341 9.15 20.61 23.08
C LEU A 341 9.53 19.59 22.00
N ASP A 342 10.27 20.05 20.99
CA ASP A 342 10.89 19.21 19.96
C ASP A 342 12.36 18.95 20.38
N PRO A 343 12.68 17.75 20.92
CA PRO A 343 13.99 17.45 21.46
C PRO A 343 15.12 17.59 20.43
N GLY A 344 16.32 17.86 20.93
CA GLY A 344 17.51 17.92 20.10
C GLY A 344 18.76 18.12 20.93
N ILE A 345 19.88 17.56 20.44
CA ILE A 345 21.18 17.64 21.13
C ILE A 345 21.90 18.90 20.63
N ARG A 346 22.66 18.78 19.54
CA ARG A 346 23.51 19.85 18.99
C ARG A 346 22.75 21.11 18.59
N THR A 347 21.54 20.96 18.05
CA THR A 347 20.68 22.06 17.58
C THR A 347 19.78 22.64 18.68
N GLY A 348 19.89 22.11 19.91
CA GLY A 348 19.02 22.47 21.02
C GLY A 348 17.62 21.87 20.91
N VAL A 349 16.83 22.11 21.96
CA VAL A 349 15.40 21.79 22.04
C VAL A 349 14.63 22.99 21.53
N LYS A 350 13.76 22.75 20.55
CA LYS A 350 12.92 23.79 19.95
C LYS A 350 11.63 23.87 20.75
N VAL A 351 11.19 25.07 21.04
CA VAL A 351 10.08 25.36 21.95
C VAL A 351 9.05 26.19 21.21
N ALA A 352 7.79 25.78 21.30
CA ALA A 352 6.65 26.54 20.82
C ALA A 352 5.56 26.54 21.88
N VAL A 353 4.95 27.69 22.16
CA VAL A 353 3.76 27.78 23.00
C VAL A 353 2.56 28.08 22.10
N VAL A 354 1.52 27.26 22.22
CA VAL A 354 0.24 27.48 21.57
C VAL A 354 -0.83 27.75 22.62
N ASP A 355 -1.73 28.69 22.34
CA ASP A 355 -2.89 28.95 23.20
C ASP A 355 -3.95 27.84 23.09
N ASP A 356 -5.05 27.98 23.82
CA ASP A 356 -6.16 27.03 23.84
C ASP A 356 -6.89 26.86 22.50
N THR A 357 -6.69 27.80 21.56
CA THR A 357 -7.19 27.72 20.18
C THR A 357 -6.19 27.05 19.22
N GLY A 358 -4.96 26.80 19.68
CA GLY A 358 -3.86 26.27 18.88
C GLY A 358 -3.08 27.34 18.12
N LYS A 359 -3.34 28.62 18.36
CA LYS A 359 -2.57 29.71 17.77
C LYS A 359 -1.18 29.73 18.41
N LEU A 360 -0.14 29.85 17.57
CA LEU A 360 1.23 30.02 18.05
C LEU A 360 1.39 31.41 18.68
N VAL A 361 1.78 31.45 19.96
CA VAL A 361 1.91 32.71 20.71
C VAL A 361 3.36 33.08 21.02
N GLU A 362 4.27 32.11 21.14
CA GLU A 362 5.70 32.37 21.32
C GLU A 362 6.55 31.15 20.96
N THR A 363 7.81 31.39 20.57
CA THR A 363 8.79 30.35 20.26
C THR A 363 10.13 30.65 20.91
N ALA A 364 10.92 29.61 21.20
CA ALA A 364 12.29 29.74 21.66
C ALA A 364 13.14 28.53 21.23
N THR A 365 14.46 28.65 21.36
CA THR A 365 15.39 27.52 21.27
C THR A 365 16.27 27.51 22.51
N VAL A 366 16.22 26.40 23.26
CA VAL A 366 16.99 26.22 24.50
C VAL A 366 18.02 25.11 24.32
N TYR A 367 19.11 25.12 25.09
CA TYR A 367 20.25 24.21 24.88
C TYR A 367 20.62 23.43 26.16
N PRO A 368 19.70 22.64 26.71
CA PRO A 368 19.90 21.91 27.98
C PRO A 368 20.91 20.77 27.86
N HIS A 369 21.12 20.26 26.64
CA HIS A 369 21.92 19.06 26.36
C HIS A 369 23.28 19.41 25.76
N GLU A 370 24.09 18.40 25.44
CA GLU A 370 25.36 18.59 24.75
C GLU A 370 25.20 19.36 23.41
N PRO A 371 26.17 20.20 23.03
CA PRO A 371 27.43 20.48 23.72
C PRO A 371 27.33 21.58 24.79
N LYS A 372 26.26 22.38 24.83
CA LYS A 372 26.17 23.56 25.72
C LYS A 372 25.88 23.21 27.17
N ARG A 373 25.08 22.17 27.42
CA ARG A 373 24.67 21.70 28.75
C ARG A 373 24.09 22.82 29.64
N ASP A 374 23.37 23.77 29.05
CA ASP A 374 22.77 24.91 29.77
C ASP A 374 21.40 24.51 30.35
N TRP A 375 21.42 23.64 31.36
CA TRP A 375 20.21 23.10 31.97
C TRP A 375 19.41 24.19 32.70
N ASP A 376 20.07 24.97 33.55
CA ASP A 376 19.41 25.99 34.39
C ASP A 376 18.90 27.18 33.56
N GLY A 377 19.65 27.64 32.56
CA GLY A 377 19.20 28.69 31.64
C GLY A 377 18.01 28.25 30.79
N SER A 378 17.99 26.96 30.40
CA SER A 378 16.84 26.35 29.73
C SER A 378 15.62 26.31 30.65
N LEU A 379 15.76 25.81 31.89
CA LEU A 379 14.66 25.79 32.87
C LEU A 379 14.10 27.19 33.15
N PHE A 380 14.97 28.19 33.32
CA PHE A 380 14.55 29.58 33.51
C PHE A 380 13.73 30.11 32.34
N THR A 381 14.20 29.87 31.11
CA THR A 381 13.50 30.30 29.89
C THR A 381 12.13 29.63 29.77
N LEU A 382 12.06 28.31 30.00
CA LEU A 382 10.81 27.55 29.94
C LEU A 382 9.83 27.98 31.04
N ALA A 383 10.30 28.23 32.26
CA ALA A 383 9.47 28.71 33.36
C ALA A 383 8.84 30.08 33.05
N LYS A 384 9.62 31.00 32.46
CA LYS A 384 9.12 32.31 32.03
C LYS A 384 8.03 32.20 30.97
N LEU A 385 8.21 31.31 29.98
CA LEU A 385 7.20 31.05 28.95
C LEU A 385 5.94 30.43 29.54
N ALA A 386 6.10 29.47 30.45
CA ALA A 386 4.98 28.82 31.12
C ALA A 386 4.15 29.80 31.95
N GLU A 387 4.81 30.68 32.70
CA GLU A 387 4.16 31.73 33.48
C GLU A 387 3.48 32.78 32.60
N LYS A 388 4.16 33.28 31.57
CA LYS A 388 3.65 34.34 30.69
C LYS A 388 2.36 33.96 29.98
N HIS A 389 2.24 32.70 29.54
CA HIS A 389 1.10 32.24 28.74
C HIS A 389 0.12 31.36 29.51
N GLY A 390 0.40 31.04 30.78
CA GLY A 390 -0.46 30.14 31.56
C GLY A 390 -0.45 28.70 31.03
N VAL A 391 0.73 28.21 30.64
CA VAL A 391 0.88 26.83 30.15
C VAL A 391 0.44 25.84 31.23
N ASN A 392 -0.42 24.90 30.86
CA ASN A 392 -0.87 23.82 31.74
C ASN A 392 -0.58 22.42 31.17
N LEU A 393 -0.08 22.33 29.93
CA LEU A 393 0.41 21.10 29.31
C LEU A 393 1.77 21.28 28.63
N ILE A 394 2.61 20.25 28.73
CA ILE A 394 3.86 20.13 27.97
C ILE A 394 3.77 18.91 27.05
N ALA A 395 3.87 19.13 25.75
CA ALA A 395 3.98 18.06 24.74
C ALA A 395 5.46 17.84 24.39
N ILE A 396 5.94 16.60 24.48
CA ILE A 396 7.36 16.26 24.23
C ILE A 396 7.45 15.29 23.06
N GLY A 397 8.16 15.68 22.00
CA GLY A 397 8.42 14.78 20.87
C GLY A 397 9.20 13.53 21.31
N ASN A 398 8.89 12.37 20.72
CA ASN A 398 9.50 11.09 21.08
C ASN A 398 10.80 10.76 20.31
N GLY A 399 11.46 11.75 19.71
CA GLY A 399 12.70 11.59 18.96
C GLY A 399 13.99 11.57 19.76
N THR A 400 15.05 12.05 19.11
CA THR A 400 16.40 12.07 19.66
C THR A 400 16.50 13.00 20.87
N ALA A 401 17.03 12.50 21.98
CA ALA A 401 17.10 13.18 23.28
C ALA A 401 15.74 13.46 23.96
N SER A 402 14.70 12.71 23.59
CA SER A 402 13.38 12.79 24.22
C SER A 402 13.40 12.42 25.71
N ARG A 403 14.18 11.41 26.11
CA ARG A 403 14.33 10.98 27.51
C ARG A 403 14.93 12.08 28.39
N GLU A 404 15.95 12.75 27.89
CA GLU A 404 16.64 13.85 28.57
C GLU A 404 15.74 15.09 28.65
N THR A 405 14.97 15.36 27.59
CA THR A 405 13.99 16.46 27.55
C THR A 405 12.78 16.18 28.45
N ASP A 406 12.37 14.92 28.58
CA ASP A 406 11.34 14.48 29.52
C ASP A 406 11.75 14.72 30.99
N LYS A 407 13.04 14.52 31.30
CA LYS A 407 13.61 14.88 32.60
C LYS A 407 13.60 16.40 32.82
N LEU A 408 13.95 17.20 31.81
CA LEU A 408 13.90 18.66 31.87
C LEU A 408 12.48 19.16 32.17
N ALA A 409 11.48 18.61 31.47
CA ALA A 409 10.08 18.93 31.71
C ALA A 409 9.63 18.54 33.13
N ALA A 410 10.10 17.41 33.67
CA ALA A 410 9.79 17.01 35.04
C ALA A 410 10.33 18.00 36.08
N ASP A 411 11.54 18.52 35.87
CA ASP A 411 12.15 19.51 36.77
C ASP A 411 11.45 20.87 36.65
N LEU A 412 11.02 21.27 35.44
CA LEU A 412 10.16 22.43 35.23
C LEU A 412 8.83 22.31 35.98
N ILE A 413 8.17 21.15 35.94
CA ILE A 413 6.91 20.90 36.67
C ILE A 413 7.12 21.07 38.18
N LYS A 414 8.23 20.56 38.74
CA LYS A 414 8.55 20.76 40.17
C LYS A 414 8.75 22.23 40.52
N MET A 415 9.35 23.03 39.62
CA MET A 415 9.48 24.47 39.80
C MET A 415 8.12 25.19 39.74
N ALA A 416 7.28 24.84 38.76
CA ALA A 416 5.94 25.40 38.60
C ALA A 416 5.02 25.10 39.79
N ALA A 417 5.12 23.89 40.36
CA ALA A 417 4.36 23.49 41.55
C ALA A 417 4.67 24.36 42.78
N LYS A 418 5.93 24.81 42.95
CA LYS A 418 6.30 25.75 44.01
C LYS A 418 5.65 27.13 43.85
N ALA A 419 5.21 27.45 42.63
CA ALA A 419 4.47 28.66 42.30
C ALA A 419 2.96 28.38 42.11
N GLU A 420 2.45 27.28 42.67
CA GLU A 420 1.03 26.87 42.64
C GLU A 420 0.44 26.71 41.22
N ARG A 421 1.29 26.37 40.23
CA ARG A 421 0.87 26.11 38.86
C ARG A 421 0.86 24.61 38.57
N ALA A 422 -0.30 24.10 38.17
CA ALA A 422 -0.47 22.72 37.74
C ALA A 422 -0.11 22.58 36.26
N ILE A 423 0.96 21.82 35.98
CA ILE A 423 1.39 21.49 34.63
C ILE A 423 1.53 19.97 34.52
N GLU A 424 0.96 19.39 33.48
CA GLU A 424 1.15 17.99 33.12
C GLU A 424 2.08 17.88 31.91
N LYS A 425 2.80 16.76 31.78
CA LYS A 425 3.60 16.45 30.60
C LYS A 425 3.12 15.18 29.92
N VAL A 426 3.17 15.16 28.59
CA VAL A 426 2.81 14.03 27.76
C VAL A 426 3.85 13.88 26.65
N VAL A 427 4.32 12.66 26.44
CA VAL A 427 5.15 12.31 25.28
C VAL A 427 4.25 12.05 24.09
N VAL A 428 4.54 12.69 22.96
CA VAL A 428 3.78 12.57 21.71
C VAL A 428 4.69 12.08 20.59
N SER A 429 4.11 11.38 19.62
CA SER A 429 4.84 11.02 18.40
C SER A 429 5.29 12.29 17.67
N GLU A 430 6.55 12.36 17.25
CA GLU A 430 7.04 13.41 16.34
C GLU A 430 6.98 12.99 14.86
N ALA A 431 6.43 11.79 14.57
CA ALA A 431 6.35 11.26 13.21
C ALA A 431 5.70 12.29 12.26
N GLY A 432 6.41 12.61 11.18
CA GLY A 432 5.97 13.59 10.18
C GLY A 432 6.15 15.07 10.57
N ALA A 433 6.57 15.43 11.79
CA ALA A 433 6.72 16.83 12.20
C ALA A 433 7.78 17.58 11.39
N SER A 434 8.87 16.92 11.02
CA SER A 434 9.90 17.47 10.13
C SER A 434 9.37 17.69 8.71
N VAL A 435 8.62 16.72 8.18
CA VAL A 435 7.97 16.83 6.86
C VAL A 435 6.95 17.97 6.84
N TYR A 436 6.16 18.08 7.91
CA TYR A 436 5.26 19.20 8.13
C TYR A 436 6.00 20.54 8.10
N SER A 437 7.05 20.69 8.91
CA SER A 437 7.76 21.96 9.05
C SER A 437 8.34 22.50 7.74
N ALA A 438 8.78 21.59 6.85
CA ALA A 438 9.34 21.90 5.54
C ALA A 438 8.28 21.99 4.43
N SER A 439 7.01 21.75 4.74
CA SER A 439 5.93 21.78 3.75
C SER A 439 5.56 23.20 3.32
N GLU A 440 5.01 23.31 2.11
CA GLU A 440 4.43 24.55 1.61
C GLU A 440 3.26 25.01 2.52
N TYR A 441 2.44 24.06 3.00
CA TYR A 441 1.31 24.35 3.88
C TYR A 441 1.77 25.01 5.19
N ALA A 442 2.79 24.46 5.87
CA ALA A 442 3.31 25.05 7.10
C ALA A 442 3.95 26.42 6.85
N SER A 443 4.54 26.64 5.68
CA SER A 443 5.08 27.94 5.28
C SER A 443 3.99 28.99 5.08
N GLN A 444 2.81 28.60 4.58
CA GLN A 444 1.65 29.49 4.47
C GLN A 444 0.99 29.75 5.82
N GLU A 445 0.94 28.73 6.70
CA GLU A 445 0.32 28.85 8.02
C GLU A 445 1.19 29.68 8.99
N MET A 446 2.51 29.61 8.86
CA MET A 446 3.48 30.26 9.76
C MET A 446 4.66 30.86 8.96
N PRO A 447 4.42 31.93 8.15
CA PRO A 447 5.42 32.49 7.25
C PRO A 447 6.65 33.05 7.96
N ASP A 448 6.46 33.70 9.11
CA ASP A 448 7.52 34.38 9.87
C ASP A 448 8.22 33.48 10.91
N VAL A 449 7.93 32.17 10.90
CA VAL A 449 8.50 31.20 11.84
C VAL A 449 9.55 30.37 11.12
N ASP A 450 10.75 30.27 11.71
CA ASP A 450 11.83 29.42 11.21
C ASP A 450 11.38 27.95 11.10
N VAL A 451 11.85 27.25 10.07
CA VAL A 451 11.48 25.86 9.78
C VAL A 451 11.70 24.96 11.01
N SER A 452 12.79 25.14 11.76
CA SER A 452 13.08 24.31 12.93
C SER A 452 12.07 24.46 14.07
N LEU A 453 11.39 25.61 14.17
CA LEU A 453 10.41 25.91 15.23
C LEU A 453 8.98 25.46 14.88
N ARG A 454 8.67 25.32 13.58
CA ARG A 454 7.35 24.84 13.11
C ARG A 454 7.08 23.40 13.56
N GLY A 455 8.12 22.57 13.70
CA GLY A 455 8.02 21.22 14.24
C GLY A 455 7.52 21.20 15.69
N ALA A 456 8.07 22.08 16.54
CA ALA A 456 7.63 22.22 17.93
C ALA A 456 6.16 22.69 18.04
N ALA A 457 5.73 23.59 17.15
CA ALA A 457 4.32 24.01 17.09
C ALA A 457 3.39 22.84 16.70
N SER A 458 3.83 21.98 15.77
CA SER A 458 3.07 20.77 15.39
C SER A 458 2.99 19.78 16.55
N ILE A 459 4.07 19.57 17.30
CA ILE A 459 4.09 18.74 18.52
C ILE A 459 3.07 19.25 19.55
N ALA A 460 3.01 20.57 19.78
CA ALA A 460 2.07 21.17 20.72
C ALA A 460 0.61 20.95 20.30
N ARG A 461 0.29 21.24 19.03
CA ARG A 461 -1.07 21.10 18.47
C ARG A 461 -1.54 19.66 18.38
N ARG A 462 -0.63 18.72 18.12
CA ARG A 462 -0.93 17.29 18.10
C ARG A 462 -1.44 16.79 19.45
N LEU A 463 -0.96 17.36 20.56
CA LEU A 463 -1.51 17.01 21.87
C LEU A 463 -2.93 17.55 22.05
N GLN A 464 -3.22 18.76 21.57
CA GLN A 464 -4.56 19.36 21.63
C GLN A 464 -5.58 18.53 20.84
N ASP A 465 -5.25 18.22 19.58
CA ASP A 465 -6.07 17.42 18.67
C ASP A 465 -5.17 16.68 17.65
N PRO A 466 -4.90 15.37 17.88
CA PRO A 466 -4.06 14.58 16.99
C PRO A 466 -4.59 14.53 15.56
N LEU A 467 -5.91 14.36 15.39
CA LEU A 467 -6.54 14.24 14.09
C LEU A 467 -6.39 15.54 13.29
N ALA A 468 -6.73 16.67 13.89
CA ALA A 468 -6.68 17.98 13.21
C ALA A 468 -5.26 18.40 12.79
N GLU A 469 -4.23 17.94 13.51
CA GLU A 469 -2.85 18.24 13.19
C GLU A 469 -2.22 17.24 12.20
N LEU A 470 -2.45 15.93 12.38
CA LEU A 470 -1.86 14.89 11.54
C LEU A 470 -2.38 14.92 10.09
N VAL A 471 -3.65 15.31 9.87
CA VAL A 471 -4.22 15.45 8.52
C VAL A 471 -3.56 16.51 7.63
N LYS A 472 -2.75 17.41 8.23
CA LYS A 472 -1.96 18.42 7.50
C LYS A 472 -0.75 17.81 6.78
N ILE A 473 -0.41 16.56 7.07
CA ILE A 473 0.77 15.86 6.57
C ILE A 473 0.31 14.85 5.51
N ASP A 474 1.13 14.63 4.47
CA ASP A 474 0.92 13.48 3.57
C ASP A 474 0.93 12.20 4.43
N PRO A 475 -0.15 11.39 4.44
CA PRO A 475 -0.25 10.21 5.31
C PRO A 475 0.93 9.25 5.15
N LYS A 476 1.47 9.10 3.94
CA LYS A 476 2.64 8.23 3.68
C LYS A 476 3.96 8.77 4.25
N SER A 477 3.97 10.04 4.65
CA SER A 477 5.13 10.70 5.28
C SER A 477 5.04 10.70 6.81
N ILE A 478 3.93 10.23 7.38
CA ILE A 478 3.84 9.93 8.80
C ILE A 478 4.52 8.58 8.98
N GLY A 479 5.67 8.56 9.65
CA GLY A 479 6.42 7.33 9.92
C GLY A 479 5.66 6.44 10.90
N VAL A 480 5.01 5.39 10.39
CA VAL A 480 4.15 4.48 11.14
C VAL A 480 4.66 3.04 11.19
N GLY A 481 5.84 2.78 10.62
CA GLY A 481 6.52 1.49 10.83
C GLY A 481 7.87 1.38 10.12
N GLN A 482 8.57 0.29 10.42
CA GLN A 482 9.83 -0.06 9.76
C GLN A 482 9.58 -0.44 8.30
N TYR A 483 10.56 -0.19 7.42
CA TYR A 483 10.49 -0.52 5.99
C TYR A 483 9.37 0.17 5.20
N GLN A 484 8.74 1.21 5.75
CA GLN A 484 7.68 1.97 5.07
C GLN A 484 8.09 2.54 3.71
N HIS A 485 9.37 2.88 3.52
CA HIS A 485 9.90 3.36 2.24
C HIS A 485 10.25 2.21 1.26
N ASP A 486 10.26 0.97 1.74
CA ASP A 486 10.68 -0.21 0.97
C ASP A 486 9.47 -0.96 0.35
N VAL A 487 8.24 -0.67 0.78
CA VAL A 487 6.99 -1.23 0.23
C VAL A 487 6.48 -0.47 -1.01
N ASN A 488 5.48 -1.00 -1.72
CA ASN A 488 4.80 -0.31 -2.80
C ASN A 488 4.18 1.03 -2.33
N GLN A 489 4.81 2.13 -2.77
CA GLN A 489 4.45 3.49 -2.34
C GLN A 489 3.07 3.92 -2.83
N SER A 490 2.58 3.39 -3.95
CA SER A 490 1.25 3.71 -4.47
C SER A 490 0.16 3.05 -3.64
N GLU A 491 0.35 1.77 -3.30
CA GLU A 491 -0.57 1.03 -2.43
C GLU A 491 -0.57 1.58 -1.00
N LEU A 492 0.60 1.93 -0.47
CA LEU A 492 0.74 2.59 0.81
C LEU A 492 -0.04 3.92 0.85
N ALA A 493 0.19 4.80 -0.13
CA ALA A 493 -0.47 6.10 -0.17
C ALA A 493 -1.99 5.97 -0.25
N ARG A 494 -2.51 5.05 -1.07
CA ARG A 494 -3.94 4.76 -1.17
C ARG A 494 -4.50 4.27 0.17
N THR A 495 -3.85 3.29 0.79
CA THR A 495 -4.32 2.66 2.04
C THR A 495 -4.32 3.65 3.20
N LEU A 496 -3.24 4.42 3.38
CA LEU A 496 -3.16 5.40 4.46
C LEU A 496 -4.12 6.58 4.23
N SER A 497 -4.36 6.99 2.99
CA SER A 497 -5.39 7.99 2.67
C SER A 497 -6.79 7.49 3.04
N THR A 498 -7.06 6.20 2.83
CA THR A 498 -8.32 5.54 3.21
C THR A 498 -8.52 5.58 4.73
N VAL A 499 -7.48 5.23 5.49
CA VAL A 499 -7.52 5.30 6.97
C VAL A 499 -7.82 6.72 7.46
N VAL A 500 -7.19 7.72 6.85
CA VAL A 500 -7.43 9.12 7.20
C VAL A 500 -8.87 9.52 6.92
N GLU A 501 -9.41 9.16 5.76
CA GLU A 501 -10.82 9.40 5.42
C GLU A 501 -11.76 8.74 6.46
N ASP A 502 -11.54 7.46 6.78
CA ASP A 502 -12.36 6.74 7.75
C ASP A 502 -12.29 7.41 9.14
N CYS A 503 -11.09 7.78 9.60
CA CYS A 503 -10.92 8.44 10.91
C CYS A 503 -11.63 9.79 10.94
N VAL A 504 -11.44 10.64 9.92
CA VAL A 504 -12.07 11.96 9.85
C VAL A 504 -13.60 11.86 9.82
N ASN A 505 -14.15 10.96 9.03
CA ASN A 505 -15.61 10.82 8.91
C ASN A 505 -16.24 10.08 10.10
N SER A 506 -15.50 9.17 10.75
CA SER A 506 -15.91 8.55 12.01
C SER A 506 -16.04 9.60 13.12
N VAL A 507 -15.01 10.45 13.27
CA VAL A 507 -14.96 11.49 14.29
C VAL A 507 -15.88 12.64 13.95
N GLY A 508 -16.04 13.04 12.69
CA GLY A 508 -16.79 14.23 12.25
C GLY A 508 -16.04 15.54 12.49
N VAL A 509 -16.36 16.57 11.70
CA VAL A 509 -15.55 17.79 11.59
C VAL A 509 -16.37 19.02 11.93
N ASP A 510 -15.87 19.90 12.80
CA ASP A 510 -16.50 21.19 13.07
C ASP A 510 -16.27 22.16 11.89
N LEU A 511 -17.36 22.50 11.20
CA LEU A 511 -17.35 23.29 9.98
C LEU A 511 -16.75 24.70 10.18
N ASN A 512 -16.91 25.27 11.36
CA ASN A 512 -16.51 26.65 11.64
C ASN A 512 -15.06 26.79 12.08
N THR A 513 -14.40 25.70 12.49
CA THR A 513 -13.01 25.74 12.99
C THR A 513 -12.05 24.88 12.16
N ALA A 514 -12.56 23.90 11.42
CA ALA A 514 -11.70 22.99 10.66
C ALA A 514 -10.83 23.69 9.62
N SER A 515 -9.61 23.17 9.46
CA SER A 515 -8.66 23.60 8.44
C SER A 515 -9.02 23.05 7.05
N VAL A 516 -8.44 23.64 5.99
CA VAL A 516 -8.61 23.11 4.63
C VAL A 516 -8.16 21.65 4.51
N PRO A 517 -6.99 21.22 5.04
CA PRO A 517 -6.59 19.82 5.00
C PRO A 517 -7.61 18.88 5.66
N LEU A 518 -8.17 19.25 6.81
CA LEU A 518 -9.17 18.43 7.51
C LEU A 518 -10.49 18.33 6.71
N LEU A 519 -11.00 19.45 6.21
CA LEU A 519 -12.20 19.48 5.37
C LEU A 519 -12.03 18.67 4.08
N SER A 520 -10.83 18.64 3.51
CA SER A 520 -10.54 17.88 2.28
C SER A 520 -10.58 16.37 2.48
N ARG A 521 -10.69 15.88 3.72
CA ARG A 521 -10.82 14.46 4.07
C ARG A 521 -12.27 14.09 4.43
N VAL A 522 -13.18 15.05 4.44
CA VAL A 522 -14.60 14.79 4.65
C VAL A 522 -15.19 14.17 3.39
N SER A 523 -16.00 13.14 3.58
CA SER A 523 -16.72 12.45 2.52
C SER A 523 -17.39 13.43 1.55
N GLY A 524 -17.12 13.26 0.26
CA GLY A 524 -17.68 14.08 -0.82
C GLY A 524 -17.00 15.45 -1.03
N LEU A 525 -16.14 15.92 -0.12
CA LEU A 525 -15.43 17.19 -0.28
C LEU A 525 -14.09 16.97 -1.01
N SER A 526 -13.83 17.82 -2.00
CA SER A 526 -12.52 17.94 -2.63
C SER A 526 -11.71 19.08 -2.00
N GLY A 527 -10.40 19.12 -2.28
CA GLY A 527 -9.55 20.22 -1.82
C GLY A 527 -9.99 21.61 -2.33
N SER A 528 -10.60 21.70 -3.51
CA SER A 528 -11.14 22.96 -4.03
C SER A 528 -12.39 23.40 -3.28
N VAL A 529 -13.29 22.46 -2.97
CA VAL A 529 -14.51 22.73 -2.19
C VAL A 529 -14.15 23.08 -0.74
N ALA A 530 -13.19 22.38 -0.12
CA ALA A 530 -12.69 22.70 1.21
C ALA A 530 -12.17 24.15 1.32
N LYS A 531 -11.40 24.62 0.31
CA LYS A 531 -10.97 26.02 0.22
C LYS A 531 -12.16 26.98 0.04
N ALA A 532 -13.17 26.61 -0.74
CA ALA A 532 -14.36 27.42 -0.91
C ALA A 532 -15.16 27.56 0.38
N VAL A 533 -15.29 26.50 1.17
CA VAL A 533 -15.95 26.51 2.49
C VAL A 533 -15.25 27.48 3.45
N VAL A 534 -13.90 27.41 3.53
CA VAL A 534 -13.13 28.32 4.41
C VAL A 534 -13.27 29.77 3.95
N ARG A 535 -13.14 30.05 2.65
CA ARG A 535 -13.35 31.41 2.10
C ARG A 535 -14.75 31.93 2.37
N TRP A 536 -15.76 31.06 2.28
CA TRP A 536 -17.14 31.45 2.56
C TRP A 536 -17.31 31.91 4.01
N ARG A 537 -16.80 31.17 4.99
CA ARG A 537 -16.91 31.57 6.41
C ARG A 537 -16.07 32.79 6.77
N GLU A 538 -14.96 33.01 6.09
CA GLU A 538 -14.16 34.23 6.25
C GLU A 538 -14.91 35.48 5.74
N ALA A 539 -15.66 35.34 4.64
CA ALA A 539 -16.40 36.44 4.05
C ALA A 539 -17.78 36.70 4.70
N ASN A 540 -18.47 35.64 5.16
CA ASN A 540 -19.86 35.71 5.61
C ASN A 540 -20.02 35.47 7.13
N GLY A 541 -18.93 35.15 7.83
CA GLY A 541 -18.95 34.71 9.22
C GLY A 541 -19.25 33.21 9.38
N ALA A 542 -19.38 32.77 10.63
CA ALA A 542 -19.62 31.37 10.95
C ALA A 542 -20.95 30.84 10.35
N PHE A 543 -20.93 29.61 9.86
CA PHE A 543 -22.12 28.87 9.46
C PHE A 543 -23.03 28.65 10.66
N LYS A 544 -24.32 28.95 10.49
CA LYS A 544 -25.39 28.78 11.48
C LYS A 544 -26.25 27.55 11.22
N SER A 545 -26.32 27.11 9.96
CA SER A 545 -27.02 25.89 9.56
C SER A 545 -26.28 25.17 8.44
N ARG A 546 -26.37 23.83 8.41
CA ARG A 546 -25.85 23.02 7.30
C ARG A 546 -26.43 23.47 5.95
N LYS A 547 -27.67 23.98 5.90
CA LYS A 547 -28.29 24.44 4.65
C LYS A 547 -27.47 25.50 3.91
N GLN A 548 -26.73 26.34 4.65
CA GLN A 548 -25.87 27.38 4.08
C GLN A 548 -24.66 26.81 3.31
N LEU A 549 -24.35 25.52 3.45
CA LEU A 549 -23.37 24.85 2.59
C LEU A 549 -23.76 24.90 1.11
N MET A 550 -25.05 24.98 0.79
CA MET A 550 -25.55 25.12 -0.58
C MET A 550 -25.22 26.49 -1.20
N ASP A 551 -24.87 27.48 -0.38
CA ASP A 551 -24.42 28.81 -0.84
C ASP A 551 -22.92 28.83 -1.17
N VAL A 552 -22.19 27.74 -0.91
CA VAL A 552 -20.75 27.62 -1.16
C VAL A 552 -20.51 27.26 -2.62
N ALA A 553 -19.72 28.09 -3.32
CA ALA A 553 -19.35 27.85 -4.70
C ALA A 553 -18.67 26.48 -4.90
N GLY A 554 -19.20 25.68 -5.83
CA GLY A 554 -18.71 24.33 -6.14
C GLY A 554 -19.27 23.22 -5.24
N LEU A 555 -20.10 23.54 -4.24
CA LEU A 555 -20.77 22.56 -3.39
C LEU A 555 -22.20 22.33 -3.92
N GLY A 556 -22.36 21.30 -4.76
CA GLY A 556 -23.65 20.92 -5.33
C GLY A 556 -24.47 19.98 -4.43
N ALA A 557 -25.71 19.69 -4.84
CA ALA A 557 -26.63 18.84 -4.08
C ALA A 557 -26.06 17.44 -3.76
N LYS A 558 -25.33 16.83 -4.69
CA LYS A 558 -24.66 15.53 -4.46
C LYS A 558 -23.55 15.65 -3.42
N THR A 559 -22.71 16.67 -3.53
CA THR A 559 -21.65 16.93 -2.53
C THR A 559 -22.25 17.21 -1.16
N PHE A 560 -23.35 17.97 -1.10
CA PHE A 560 -24.08 18.20 0.14
C PHE A 560 -24.59 16.89 0.75
N GLU A 561 -25.25 16.04 -0.04
CA GLU A 561 -25.69 14.71 0.40
C GLU A 561 -24.51 13.91 0.98
N GLN A 562 -23.37 13.87 0.28
CA GLN A 562 -22.24 13.04 0.72
C GLN A 562 -21.51 13.59 1.96
N SER A 563 -21.59 14.90 2.24
CA SER A 563 -20.76 15.57 3.25
C SER A 563 -21.53 16.06 4.49
N ALA A 564 -22.80 16.42 4.35
CA ALA A 564 -23.51 17.21 5.36
C ALA A 564 -23.58 16.52 6.73
N GLY A 565 -23.81 15.20 6.76
CA GLY A 565 -23.86 14.44 8.02
C GLY A 565 -22.51 14.28 8.73
N PHE A 566 -21.40 14.61 8.08
CA PHE A 566 -20.04 14.55 8.66
C PHE A 566 -19.54 15.92 9.14
N LEU A 567 -20.18 17.01 8.68
CA LEU A 567 -19.88 18.39 9.07
C LEU A 567 -20.78 18.80 10.23
N ARG A 568 -20.18 19.33 11.30
CA ARG A 568 -20.88 19.74 12.52
C ARG A 568 -20.85 21.23 12.70
N ILE A 569 -21.90 21.78 13.31
CA ILE A 569 -21.99 23.19 13.67
C ILE A 569 -22.26 23.29 15.17
N ARG A 570 -21.26 23.73 15.93
CA ARG A 570 -21.43 24.02 17.36
C ARG A 570 -22.15 25.37 17.53
N GLY A 571 -23.20 25.40 18.34
CA GLY A 571 -23.98 26.63 18.58
C GLY A 571 -24.79 27.11 17.36
N GLY A 572 -25.12 26.21 16.42
CA GLY A 572 -25.96 26.52 15.27
C GLY A 572 -27.44 26.71 15.64
N GLU A 573 -28.24 27.16 14.66
CA GLU A 573 -29.69 27.39 14.81
C GLU A 573 -30.47 26.07 14.99
N ASN A 574 -30.01 24.99 14.33
CA ASN A 574 -30.60 23.67 14.49
C ASN A 574 -29.70 22.79 15.38
N PRO A 575 -30.17 22.32 16.55
CA PRO A 575 -29.39 21.46 17.43
C PRO A 575 -28.97 20.13 16.79
N LEU A 576 -29.64 19.66 15.74
CA LEU A 576 -29.24 18.44 15.03
C LEU A 576 -27.94 18.62 14.25
N ASP A 577 -27.57 19.85 13.90
CA ASP A 577 -26.36 20.13 13.12
C ASP A 577 -25.06 19.84 13.91
N MET A 578 -25.12 19.64 15.23
CA MET A 578 -23.98 19.19 16.05
C MET A 578 -23.87 17.65 16.14
N THR A 579 -24.80 16.91 15.56
CA THR A 579 -24.89 15.44 15.65
C THR A 579 -24.48 14.77 14.34
N GLY A 580 -24.42 13.43 14.33
CA GLY A 580 -24.27 12.64 13.11
C GLY A 580 -25.58 12.37 12.35
N VAL A 581 -26.71 12.95 12.76
CA VAL A 581 -27.99 12.80 12.04
C VAL A 581 -27.88 13.53 10.70
N HIS A 582 -28.24 12.84 9.62
CA HIS A 582 -28.19 13.41 8.28
C HIS A 582 -29.39 14.35 8.03
N PRO A 583 -29.21 15.50 7.33
CA PRO A 583 -30.32 16.41 6.99
C PRO A 583 -31.52 15.75 6.29
N GLU A 584 -31.30 14.67 5.52
CA GLU A 584 -32.39 13.91 4.86
C GLU A 584 -33.38 13.30 5.86
N THR A 585 -32.96 13.09 7.11
CA THR A 585 -33.77 12.47 8.18
C THR A 585 -34.29 13.48 9.20
N TYR A 586 -34.05 14.78 9.02
CA TYR A 586 -34.57 15.81 9.93
C TYR A 586 -36.10 15.73 10.10
N PRO A 587 -36.91 15.53 9.03
CA PRO A 587 -38.35 15.37 9.18
C PRO A 587 -38.75 14.19 10.08
N VAL A 588 -37.96 13.12 10.11
CA VAL A 588 -38.21 11.97 11.00
C VAL A 588 -37.97 12.35 12.46
N VAL A 589 -36.90 13.11 12.74
CA VAL A 589 -36.62 13.58 14.10
C VAL A 589 -37.66 14.61 14.56
N GLU A 590 -38.14 15.47 13.67
CA GLU A 590 -39.24 16.40 13.94
C GLU A 590 -40.52 15.65 14.35
N GLN A 591 -40.87 14.55 13.66
CA GLN A 591 -42.00 13.70 14.05
C GLN A 591 -41.80 13.04 15.43
N ILE A 592 -40.57 12.65 15.79
CA ILE A 592 -40.26 12.13 17.13
C ILE A 592 -40.44 13.22 18.18
N MET A 593 -40.00 14.45 17.90
CA MET A 593 -40.20 15.59 18.80
C MET A 593 -41.69 15.90 19.00
N GLU A 594 -42.49 15.88 17.95
CA GLU A 594 -43.95 16.06 18.02
C GLU A 594 -44.60 14.98 18.90
N LYS A 595 -44.22 13.71 18.70
CA LYS A 595 -44.77 12.58 19.45
C LYS A 595 -44.38 12.60 20.93
N THR A 596 -43.17 13.03 21.24
CA THR A 596 -42.66 13.12 22.62
C THR A 596 -43.08 14.40 23.33
N GLY A 597 -43.51 15.42 22.59
CA GLY A 597 -43.87 16.74 23.11
C GLY A 597 -42.67 17.50 23.71
N LYS A 598 -41.44 17.13 23.35
CA LYS A 598 -40.21 17.71 23.92
C LYS A 598 -39.29 18.25 22.82
N PRO A 599 -38.59 19.37 23.06
CA PRO A 599 -37.58 19.86 22.13
C PRO A 599 -36.39 18.90 22.06
N VAL A 600 -35.70 18.84 20.92
CA VAL A 600 -34.55 17.93 20.72
C VAL A 600 -33.45 18.10 21.77
N ALA A 601 -33.22 19.33 22.25
CA ALA A 601 -32.23 19.62 23.29
C ALA A 601 -32.52 18.90 24.62
N GLU A 602 -33.79 18.57 24.88
CA GLU A 602 -34.21 17.81 26.05
C GLU A 602 -34.18 16.29 25.81
N ILE A 603 -34.09 15.82 24.58
CA ILE A 603 -34.06 14.39 24.24
C ILE A 603 -32.60 13.91 24.08
N MET A 604 -31.74 14.77 23.54
CA MET A 604 -30.35 14.46 23.23
C MET A 604 -29.56 14.02 24.49
N GLY A 605 -28.85 12.90 24.39
CA GLY A 605 -28.04 12.34 25.48
C GLY A 605 -28.82 11.64 26.60
N ARG A 606 -30.17 11.60 26.54
CA ARG A 606 -31.02 10.92 27.53
C ARG A 606 -31.51 9.56 27.03
N ALA A 607 -30.71 8.52 27.27
CA ALA A 607 -30.96 7.16 26.79
C ALA A 607 -32.24 6.52 27.35
N ASP A 608 -32.67 6.93 28.54
CA ASP A 608 -33.91 6.53 29.19
C ASP A 608 -35.16 7.00 28.43
N MET A 609 -35.12 8.22 27.87
CA MET A 609 -36.20 8.80 27.07
C MET A 609 -36.27 8.23 25.64
N LEU A 610 -35.14 7.77 25.11
CA LEU A 610 -35.03 7.25 23.73
C LEU A 610 -35.44 5.77 23.59
N LYS A 611 -35.62 5.05 24.70
CA LYS A 611 -36.00 3.63 24.72
C LYS A 611 -37.52 3.37 24.75
N THR A 612 -38.30 4.41 25.01
CA THR A 612 -39.79 4.43 24.97
C THR A 612 -40.27 4.96 23.64
#